data_AF-A0A9X6X1V2-F1
#
_entry.id   AF-A0A9X6X1V2-F1
#
_cell.length_a   1.000
_cell.length_b   1.000
_cell.length_c   1.000
_cell.angle_alpha   90.00
_cell.angle_beta   90.00
_cell.angle_gamma   90.00
#
_symmetry.space_group_name_H-M   'P 1'
#
loop_
_entity.id
_entity.type
_entity.pdbx_description
1 polymer ?
#
loop_
_entity_poly.entity_id
_entity_poly.type
_entity_poly.pdbx_seq_one_letter_code
_entity_poly.pdbx_strand_id
1 'polypeptide(L)'
;MGHITKGAKASSGVSTFANAVKLAKELKPTLEMLQSFKREASYALSSVGGTIVTKIPQGELIEAFYKFAKSKDGGKGKPSSNKNTNVDNFDAKTATNKQKGNYGEIKSSDNLLNNQSLKEAGFDLKPVGKSAPSGINDKIVKGIDGLYENANPNSNIKYVIDEAKFGSSQLGKTKDGPQMSDGWLTGVNTEKSRILKAVDGDNKLADKITKALERDKVERVLSKVDSSGKVKTFKIDAKGNIVGEWP
;
A
#
# COMPACT_ATOMS: atom_id res chain seq x y z
N MET A 1 -68.88 30.02 3.51
CA MET A 1 -68.35 28.80 4.15
C MET A 1 -67.77 27.95 3.02
N GLY A 2 -66.48 27.62 2.88
CA GLY A 2 -65.40 27.33 3.82
C GLY A 2 -64.96 25.87 3.57
N HIS A 3 -63.63 25.63 3.42
CA HIS A 3 -62.86 24.38 3.14
C HIS A 3 -62.27 24.29 1.70
N ILE A 4 -61.04 24.74 1.38
CA ILE A 4 -59.64 24.47 1.84
C ILE A 4 -58.95 23.30 1.08
N THR A 5 -58.17 23.69 0.06
CA THR A 5 -56.84 23.21 -0.43
C THR A 5 -56.60 21.76 -0.89
N LYS A 6 -56.03 21.62 -2.10
CA LYS A 6 -54.59 21.26 -2.26
C LYS A 6 -54.09 21.57 -3.67
N GLY A 7 -53.15 22.51 -3.74
CA GLY A 7 -52.36 22.78 -4.94
C GLY A 7 -51.42 21.62 -5.23
N ALA A 8 -51.21 21.34 -6.51
CA ALA A 8 -50.08 20.56 -6.98
C ALA A 8 -48.80 21.31 -6.58
N LYS A 9 -48.09 20.78 -5.57
CA LYS A 9 -46.71 21.19 -5.29
C LYS A 9 -45.89 20.84 -6.53
N ALA A 10 -45.33 21.86 -7.17
CA ALA A 10 -44.20 21.72 -8.05
C ALA A 10 -43.12 20.92 -7.30
N SER A 11 -42.90 19.68 -7.72
CA SER A 11 -41.76 18.89 -7.28
C SER A 11 -40.52 19.62 -7.76
N SER A 12 -39.71 20.05 -6.80
CA SER A 12 -38.47 20.78 -6.96
C SER A 12 -37.50 20.06 -7.89
N GLY A 13 -37.57 20.41 -9.18
CA GLY A 13 -36.50 20.18 -10.13
C GLY A 13 -35.34 21.11 -9.78
N VAL A 14 -34.48 20.69 -8.85
CA VAL A 14 -33.11 21.21 -8.78
C VAL A 14 -32.48 20.82 -10.11
N SER A 15 -32.44 21.81 -11.01
CA SER A 15 -32.19 21.66 -12.43
C SER A 15 -30.96 20.81 -12.71
N THR A 16 -31.10 19.86 -13.62
CA THR A 16 -30.02 19.04 -14.20
C THR A 16 -28.81 19.88 -14.63
N PHE A 17 -29.04 21.15 -14.98
CA PHE A 17 -28.00 22.13 -15.29
C PHE A 17 -27.16 22.55 -14.08
N ALA A 18 -27.75 22.69 -12.89
CA ALA A 18 -27.00 23.04 -11.68
C ALA A 18 -26.02 21.93 -11.28
N ASN A 19 -26.43 20.67 -11.43
CA ASN A 19 -25.56 19.51 -11.22
C ASN A 19 -24.48 19.40 -12.30
N ALA A 20 -24.81 19.70 -13.57
CA ALA A 20 -23.84 19.73 -14.66
C ALA A 20 -22.79 20.85 -14.48
N VAL A 21 -23.20 22.04 -14.03
CA VAL A 21 -22.31 23.17 -13.75
C VAL A 21 -21.40 22.86 -12.56
N LYS A 22 -21.93 22.21 -11.52
CA LYS A 22 -21.13 21.76 -10.38
C LYS A 22 -20.09 20.72 -10.80
N LEU A 23 -20.49 19.73 -11.61
CA LEU A 23 -19.61 18.70 -12.15
C LEU A 23 -18.53 19.30 -13.06
N ALA A 24 -18.87 20.28 -13.91
CA ALA A 24 -17.90 20.98 -14.74
C ALA A 24 -16.88 21.77 -13.92
N LYS A 25 -17.30 22.37 -12.79
CA LYS A 25 -16.39 23.02 -11.83
C LYS A 25 -15.46 22.03 -11.14
N GLU A 26 -15.98 20.87 -10.77
CA GLU A 26 -15.20 19.79 -10.13
C GLU A 26 -14.20 19.13 -11.11
N LEU A 27 -14.54 19.04 -12.40
CA LEU A 27 -13.69 18.43 -13.43
C LEU A 27 -12.63 19.36 -14.03
N LYS A 28 -12.78 20.67 -13.86
CA LYS A 28 -11.83 21.68 -14.36
C LYS A 28 -10.41 21.51 -13.79
N PRO A 29 -10.18 21.38 -12.48
CA PRO A 29 -8.83 21.17 -11.94
C PRO A 29 -8.21 19.85 -12.41
N THR A 30 -8.99 18.78 -12.58
CA THR A 30 -8.49 17.51 -13.15
C THR A 30 -8.09 17.64 -14.62
N LEU A 31 -8.78 18.49 -15.40
CA LEU A 31 -8.42 18.76 -16.80
C LEU A 31 -7.12 19.56 -16.89
N GLU A 32 -6.96 20.58 -16.05
CA GLU A 32 -5.72 21.38 -15.95
C GLU A 32 -4.53 20.51 -15.54
N MET A 33 -4.74 19.59 -14.59
CA MET A 33 -3.73 18.61 -14.16
C MET A 33 -3.37 17.62 -15.28
N LEU A 34 -4.34 17.12 -16.04
CA LEU A 34 -4.10 16.27 -17.21
C LEU A 34 -3.33 17.01 -18.32
N GLN A 35 -3.62 18.29 -18.51
CA GLN A 35 -2.92 19.13 -19.48
C GLN A 35 -1.50 19.45 -19.01
N SER A 36 -1.27 19.65 -17.71
CA SER A 36 0.10 19.76 -17.18
C SER A 36 0.87 18.46 -17.40
N PHE A 37 0.27 17.28 -17.20
CA PHE A 37 0.93 15.99 -17.51
C PHE A 37 1.35 15.87 -18.98
N LYS A 38 0.49 16.24 -19.93
CA LYS A 38 0.85 16.22 -21.35
C LYS A 38 2.00 17.18 -21.66
N ARG A 39 1.97 18.38 -21.09
CA ARG A 39 3.01 19.38 -21.25
C ARG A 39 4.35 18.90 -20.66
N GLU A 40 4.35 18.38 -19.45
CA GLU A 40 5.55 17.85 -18.77
C GLU A 40 6.09 16.59 -19.46
N ALA A 41 5.23 15.70 -19.99
CA ALA A 41 5.65 14.55 -20.77
C ALA A 41 6.30 14.96 -22.10
N SER A 42 5.79 16.00 -22.76
CA SER A 42 6.42 16.59 -23.94
C SER A 42 7.78 17.21 -23.61
N TYR A 43 7.95 17.84 -22.45
CA TYR A 43 9.26 18.36 -22.00
C TYR A 43 10.26 17.23 -21.64
N ALA A 44 9.80 16.13 -21.02
CA ALA A 44 10.64 15.01 -20.65
C ALA A 44 11.13 14.17 -21.85
N LEU A 45 10.38 14.15 -22.97
CA LEU A 45 10.79 13.51 -24.22
C LEU A 45 11.66 14.41 -25.11
N SER A 46 11.65 15.72 -24.89
CA SER A 46 12.45 16.68 -25.66
C SER A 46 13.91 16.76 -25.23
N SER A 47 14.26 16.32 -24.02
CA SER A 47 15.66 16.26 -23.57
C SER A 47 16.28 14.92 -23.98
N VAL A 48 17.06 14.97 -25.05
CA VAL A 48 17.97 13.89 -25.48
C VAL A 48 18.84 13.47 -24.30
N GLY A 49 18.67 12.24 -23.80
CA GLY A 49 19.56 11.64 -22.79
C GLY A 49 18.90 11.14 -21.50
N GLY A 50 18.03 10.13 -21.60
CA GLY A 50 18.09 8.97 -20.69
C GLY A 50 17.71 9.07 -19.20
N THR A 51 17.15 10.15 -18.65
CA THR A 51 16.57 10.10 -17.29
C THR A 51 15.36 11.02 -17.17
N ILE A 52 14.18 10.43 -16.96
CA ILE A 52 12.94 11.17 -16.68
C ILE A 52 12.97 11.61 -15.21
N VAL A 53 13.22 12.90 -14.95
CA VAL A 53 13.09 13.50 -13.62
C VAL A 53 11.73 14.19 -13.53
N THR A 54 10.75 13.54 -12.88
CA THR A 54 9.46 14.19 -12.61
C THR A 54 9.59 15.07 -11.36
N LYS A 55 9.27 16.37 -11.45
CA LYS A 55 9.19 17.28 -10.28
C LYS A 55 7.97 17.03 -9.38
N ILE A 56 7.08 16.12 -9.78
CA ILE A 56 5.88 15.77 -9.03
C ILE A 56 6.26 14.69 -7.99
N PRO A 57 5.96 14.89 -6.69
CA PRO A 57 6.17 13.87 -5.67
C PRO A 57 5.47 12.56 -6.05
N GLN A 58 6.17 11.43 -5.90
CA GLN A 58 5.65 10.10 -6.30
C GLN A 58 4.32 9.74 -5.62
N GLY A 59 4.06 10.26 -4.40
CA GLY A 59 2.78 10.10 -3.72
C GLY A 59 1.60 10.73 -4.46
N GLU A 60 1.78 11.89 -5.08
CA GLU A 60 0.74 12.55 -5.88
C GLU A 60 0.48 11.81 -7.20
N LEU A 61 1.53 11.19 -7.78
CA LEU A 61 1.39 10.34 -8.97
C LEU A 61 0.58 9.08 -8.67
N ILE A 62 0.83 8.45 -7.52
CA ILE A 62 0.08 7.26 -7.07
C ILE A 62 -1.37 7.64 -6.79
N GLU A 63 -1.62 8.75 -6.09
CA GLU A 63 -2.98 9.22 -5.81
C GLU A 63 -3.75 9.58 -7.08
N ALA A 64 -3.09 10.23 -8.05
CA ALA A 64 -3.67 10.55 -9.35
C ALA A 64 -3.97 9.29 -10.18
N PHE A 65 -3.08 8.29 -10.17
CA PHE A 65 -3.31 6.98 -10.80
C PHE A 65 -4.53 6.28 -10.20
N TYR A 66 -4.65 6.26 -8.86
CA TYR A 66 -5.80 5.71 -8.16
C TYR A 66 -7.11 6.45 -8.48
N LYS A 67 -7.09 7.78 -8.57
CA LYS A 67 -8.26 8.60 -8.95
C LYS A 67 -8.66 8.38 -10.41
N PHE A 68 -7.70 8.21 -11.32
CA PHE A 68 -7.94 7.91 -12.74
C PHE A 68 -8.53 6.50 -12.95
N ALA A 69 -8.06 5.50 -12.21
CA ALA A 69 -8.62 4.14 -12.28
C ALA A 69 -10.10 4.11 -11.84
N LYS A 70 -10.50 4.96 -10.89
CA LYS A 70 -11.89 5.09 -10.43
C LYS A 70 -12.83 5.75 -11.46
N SER A 71 -12.32 6.54 -12.41
CA SER A 71 -13.17 7.29 -13.34
C SER A 71 -13.63 6.50 -14.58
N LYS A 72 -13.21 5.24 -14.74
CA LYS A 72 -13.60 4.40 -15.91
C LYS A 72 -14.87 3.56 -15.72
N ASP A 73 -15.44 3.44 -14.53
CA ASP A 73 -16.66 2.65 -14.27
C ASP A 73 -17.97 3.44 -14.47
N GLY A 74 -18.08 4.09 -15.63
CA GLY A 74 -19.33 4.70 -16.11
C GLY A 74 -20.02 3.83 -17.16
N GLY A 75 -20.59 2.68 -16.79
CA GLY A 75 -21.28 1.83 -17.77
C GLY A 75 -22.09 0.67 -17.19
N LYS A 76 -23.42 0.89 -17.11
CA LYS A 76 -24.53 -0.03 -16.76
C LYS A 76 -24.22 -1.55 -16.80
N GLY A 77 -24.23 -2.18 -15.63
CA GLY A 77 -24.29 -3.64 -15.45
C GLY A 77 -24.99 -4.01 -14.13
N LYS A 78 -25.88 -5.01 -14.17
CA LYS A 78 -26.73 -5.52 -13.07
C LYS A 78 -25.88 -5.96 -11.85
N PRO A 79 -26.32 -5.78 -10.58
CA PRO A 79 -25.45 -5.91 -9.42
C PRO A 79 -25.06 -7.37 -9.20
N SER A 80 -23.80 -7.69 -9.49
CA SER A 80 -23.17 -8.95 -9.14
C SER A 80 -21.99 -8.65 -8.21
N SER A 81 -22.12 -9.11 -6.97
CA SER A 81 -21.06 -9.32 -5.98
C SER A 81 -19.97 -8.23 -5.86
N ASN A 82 -20.19 -7.32 -4.90
CA ASN A 82 -19.22 -6.41 -4.27
C ASN A 82 -17.74 -6.81 -4.44
N LYS A 83 -17.06 -6.24 -5.45
CA LYS A 83 -15.60 -6.01 -5.39
C LYS A 83 -15.36 -4.75 -4.55
N ASN A 84 -15.37 -4.92 -3.23
CA ASN A 84 -15.10 -3.84 -2.29
C ASN A 84 -13.57 -3.66 -2.18
N THR A 85 -13.01 -2.75 -2.98
CA THR A 85 -11.57 -2.45 -3.11
C THR A 85 -11.12 -1.25 -2.27
N ASN A 86 -11.76 -0.97 -1.13
CA ASN A 86 -11.38 0.18 -0.33
C ASN A 86 -11.32 -0.15 1.17
N VAL A 87 -10.15 0.11 1.77
CA VAL A 87 -9.93 0.05 3.23
C VAL A 87 -10.91 0.95 4.00
N ASP A 88 -11.56 1.90 3.33
CA ASP A 88 -12.58 2.82 3.89
C ASP A 88 -13.78 2.09 4.54
N ASN A 89 -14.07 0.85 4.15
CA ASN A 89 -15.14 0.04 4.73
C ASN A 89 -14.66 -0.93 5.82
N PHE A 90 -13.42 -0.78 6.29
CA PHE A 90 -12.88 -1.62 7.36
C PHE A 90 -13.48 -1.24 8.72
N ASP A 91 -14.17 -2.19 9.34
CA ASP A 91 -14.57 -2.09 10.74
C ASP A 91 -13.90 -3.20 11.55
N ALA A 92 -12.97 -2.82 12.42
CA ALA A 92 -12.21 -3.75 13.26
C ALA A 92 -13.09 -4.68 14.12
N LYS A 93 -14.31 -4.27 14.47
CA LYS A 93 -15.23 -5.04 15.31
C LYS A 93 -15.87 -6.19 14.54
N THR A 94 -16.24 -5.96 13.28
CA THR A 94 -16.95 -6.92 12.44
C THR A 94 -16.05 -7.62 11.41
N ALA A 95 -14.83 -7.11 11.19
CA ALA A 95 -13.90 -7.66 10.22
C ALA A 95 -13.45 -9.09 10.56
N THR A 96 -13.43 -9.92 9.54
CA THR A 96 -12.85 -11.28 9.58
C THR A 96 -11.34 -11.24 9.78
N ASN A 97 -10.74 -12.36 10.22
CA ASN A 97 -9.28 -12.47 10.34
C ASN A 97 -8.56 -12.21 9.00
N LYS A 98 -9.17 -12.61 7.88
CA LYS A 98 -8.67 -12.30 6.54
C LYS A 98 -8.60 -10.79 6.30
N GLN A 99 -9.70 -10.09 6.56
CA GLN A 99 -9.78 -8.64 6.37
C GLN A 99 -8.82 -7.90 7.29
N LYS A 100 -8.67 -8.34 8.54
CA LYS A 100 -7.69 -7.79 9.49
C LYS A 100 -6.26 -7.99 9.04
N GLY A 101 -5.92 -9.18 8.54
CA GLY A 101 -4.59 -9.46 7.97
C GLY A 101 -4.26 -8.53 6.80
N ASN A 102 -5.11 -8.54 5.77
CA ASN A 102 -4.93 -7.69 4.59
C ASN A 102 -4.90 -6.19 4.95
N TYR A 103 -5.76 -5.74 5.88
CA TYR A 103 -5.75 -4.35 6.35
C TYR A 103 -4.42 -3.99 7.02
N GLY A 104 -3.87 -4.90 7.84
CA GLY A 104 -2.55 -4.75 8.44
C GLY A 104 -1.45 -4.60 7.40
N GLU A 105 -1.41 -5.49 6.41
CA GLU A 105 -0.41 -5.43 5.32
C GLU A 105 -0.50 -4.12 4.52
N ILE A 106 -1.71 -3.66 4.20
CA ILE A 106 -1.95 -2.40 3.47
C ILE A 106 -1.45 -1.20 4.28
N LYS A 107 -1.84 -1.09 5.55
CA LYS A 107 -1.45 0.04 6.40
C LYS A 107 0.04 0.04 6.72
N SER A 108 0.62 -1.14 6.93
CA SER A 108 2.07 -1.28 7.09
C SER A 108 2.82 -0.76 5.87
N SER A 109 2.45 -1.25 4.68
CA SER A 109 3.10 -0.84 3.43
C SER A 109 2.99 0.65 3.17
N ASP A 110 1.81 1.25 3.40
CA ASP A 110 1.61 2.69 3.31
C ASP A 110 2.51 3.47 4.28
N ASN A 111 2.61 3.03 5.53
CA ASN A 111 3.52 3.63 6.51
C ASN A 111 4.98 3.54 6.06
N LEU A 112 5.45 2.37 5.60
CA LEU A 112 6.85 2.18 5.19
C LEU A 112 7.25 3.05 4.00
N LEU A 113 6.31 3.35 3.09
CA LEU A 113 6.59 4.13 1.88
C LEU A 113 6.40 5.65 2.09
N ASN A 114 5.46 6.04 2.97
CA ASN A 114 5.01 7.43 3.06
C ASN A 114 5.37 8.12 4.39
N ASN A 115 5.85 7.40 5.40
CA ASN A 115 6.22 8.00 6.68
C ASN A 115 7.48 8.87 6.56
N GLN A 116 7.34 10.13 6.96
CA GLN A 116 8.39 11.12 6.88
C GLN A 116 9.57 10.84 7.83
N SER A 117 9.30 10.33 9.03
CA SER A 117 10.34 9.95 10.00
C SER A 117 11.24 8.85 9.47
N LEU A 118 10.70 7.91 8.68
CA LEU A 118 11.50 6.88 8.01
C LEU A 118 12.45 7.47 6.98
N LYS A 119 11.97 8.41 6.17
CA LYS A 119 12.78 9.10 5.17
C LYS A 119 13.91 9.89 5.83
N GLU A 120 13.60 10.61 6.91
CA GLU A 120 14.57 11.36 7.71
C GLU A 120 15.59 10.44 8.39
N ALA A 121 15.17 9.25 8.82
CA ALA A 121 16.05 8.19 9.33
C ALA A 121 16.88 7.49 8.23
N GLY A 122 16.72 7.88 6.96
CA GLY A 122 17.51 7.38 5.84
C GLY A 122 16.96 6.11 5.17
N PHE A 123 15.68 5.81 5.36
CA PHE A 123 14.96 4.73 4.69
C PHE A 123 14.15 5.27 3.51
N ASP A 124 14.77 5.35 2.34
CA ASP A 124 14.10 5.64 1.06
C ASP A 124 13.66 4.32 0.42
N LEU A 125 12.51 3.81 0.87
CA LEU A 125 12.10 2.43 0.56
C LEU A 125 11.36 2.33 -0.77
N LYS A 126 11.72 1.31 -1.55
CA LYS A 126 11.03 0.92 -2.79
C LYS A 126 10.60 -0.54 -2.68
N PRO A 127 9.32 -0.87 -2.93
CA PRO A 127 8.86 -2.25 -2.84
C PRO A 127 9.56 -3.10 -3.92
N VAL A 128 9.95 -4.32 -3.55
CA VAL A 128 10.50 -5.31 -4.48
C VAL A 128 9.81 -6.66 -4.29
N GLY A 129 9.63 -7.38 -5.39
CA GLY A 129 8.86 -8.63 -5.38
C GLY A 129 7.36 -8.39 -5.21
N LYS A 130 6.71 -9.27 -4.44
CA LYS A 130 5.26 -9.27 -4.26
C LYS A 130 4.75 -7.97 -3.64
N SER A 131 3.70 -7.41 -4.24
CA SER A 131 2.99 -6.26 -3.69
C SER A 131 2.09 -6.62 -2.49
N ALA A 132 1.84 -5.63 -1.63
CA ALA A 132 0.81 -5.70 -0.61
C ALA A 132 -0.58 -5.97 -1.26
N PRO A 133 -1.55 -6.51 -0.50
CA PRO A 133 -2.90 -6.72 -0.99
C PRO A 133 -3.53 -5.43 -1.53
N SER A 134 -4.29 -5.54 -2.62
CA SER A 134 -5.01 -4.41 -3.21
C SER A 134 -6.31 -4.07 -2.45
N GLY A 135 -6.78 -4.99 -1.61
CA GLY A 135 -7.94 -4.78 -0.75
C GLY A 135 -8.11 -5.82 0.34
N ILE A 136 -8.94 -5.49 1.32
CA ILE A 136 -9.16 -6.33 2.51
C ILE A 136 -9.76 -7.71 2.21
N ASN A 137 -10.36 -7.89 1.03
CA ASN A 137 -11.00 -9.15 0.64
C ASN A 137 -10.11 -10.08 -0.19
N ASP A 138 -8.90 -9.64 -0.55
CA ASP A 138 -7.95 -10.41 -1.35
C ASP A 138 -7.58 -11.73 -0.65
N LYS A 139 -7.11 -12.68 -1.45
CA LYS A 139 -6.65 -13.98 -0.93
C LYS A 139 -5.44 -13.74 -0.03
N ILE A 140 -5.45 -14.36 1.16
CA ILE A 140 -4.27 -14.34 2.04
C ILE A 140 -3.12 -15.05 1.33
N VAL A 141 -2.00 -14.35 1.22
CA VAL A 141 -0.75 -14.92 0.76
C VAL A 141 0.17 -15.08 1.97
N LYS A 142 0.55 -16.32 2.27
CA LYS A 142 1.47 -16.62 3.37
C LYS A 142 2.91 -16.29 2.97
N GLY A 143 3.69 -15.69 3.87
CA GLY A 143 5.11 -15.46 3.66
C GLY A 143 5.56 -14.20 4.37
N ILE A 144 6.56 -13.54 3.79
CA ILE A 144 6.89 -12.14 4.10
C ILE A 144 5.76 -11.25 3.58
N ASP A 145 5.34 -10.28 4.39
CA ASP A 145 4.25 -9.37 4.05
C ASP A 145 4.74 -8.21 3.18
N GLY A 146 5.92 -7.66 3.50
CA GLY A 146 6.57 -6.59 2.73
C GLY A 146 8.07 -6.79 2.57
N LEU A 147 8.59 -6.47 1.39
CA LEU A 147 10.02 -6.52 1.07
C LEU A 147 10.38 -5.26 0.27
N TYR A 148 11.41 -4.55 0.73
CA TYR A 148 11.77 -3.24 0.20
C TYR A 148 13.28 -3.14 -0.01
N GLU A 149 13.71 -2.54 -1.11
CA GLU A 149 15.07 -2.05 -1.30
C GLU A 149 15.18 -0.63 -0.75
N ASN A 150 16.25 -0.35 0.00
CA ASN A 150 16.55 1.01 0.44
C ASN A 150 17.39 1.71 -0.64
N ALA A 151 16.80 2.70 -1.30
CA ALA A 151 17.42 3.46 -2.37
C ALA A 151 18.41 4.52 -1.87
N ASN A 152 18.51 4.75 -0.56
CA ASN A 152 19.49 5.66 0.01
C ASN A 152 20.92 5.11 -0.19
N PRO A 153 21.77 5.74 -1.03
CA PRO A 153 23.11 5.23 -1.32
C PRO A 153 24.03 5.25 -0.09
N ASN A 154 23.75 6.16 0.86
CA ASN A 154 24.55 6.36 2.06
C ASN A 154 24.19 5.38 3.20
N SER A 155 23.10 4.62 3.07
CA SER A 155 22.70 3.66 4.09
C SER A 155 23.51 2.36 3.99
N ASN A 156 23.92 1.80 5.13
CA ASN A 156 24.48 0.45 5.18
C ASN A 156 23.40 -0.64 4.99
N ILE A 157 22.15 -0.31 5.29
CA ILE A 157 20.99 -1.16 5.10
C ILE A 157 20.55 -1.11 3.64
N LYS A 158 20.49 -2.27 3.00
CA LYS A 158 20.11 -2.42 1.59
C LYS A 158 18.69 -2.90 1.41
N TYR A 159 18.16 -3.66 2.37
CA TYR A 159 16.79 -4.13 2.33
C TYR A 159 16.09 -3.98 3.68
N VAL A 160 14.77 -3.83 3.63
CA VAL A 160 13.88 -3.95 4.78
C VAL A 160 12.88 -5.06 4.50
N ILE A 161 12.73 -5.97 5.45
CA ILE A 161 11.72 -7.02 5.44
C ILE A 161 10.71 -6.70 6.53
N ASP A 162 9.44 -6.61 6.15
CA ASP A 162 8.34 -6.25 7.04
C ASP A 162 7.36 -7.41 7.24
N GLU A 163 6.89 -7.55 8.47
CA GLU A 163 5.77 -8.39 8.87
C GLU A 163 4.71 -7.51 9.54
N ALA A 164 3.47 -7.58 9.05
CA ALA A 164 2.36 -6.81 9.57
C ALA A 164 1.53 -7.64 10.56
N LYS A 165 1.17 -7.03 11.69
CA LYS A 165 0.27 -7.64 12.68
C LYS A 165 -0.82 -6.65 13.08
N PHE A 166 -2.07 -7.06 12.86
CA PHE A 166 -3.23 -6.30 13.31
C PHE A 166 -3.62 -6.64 14.76
N GLY A 167 -3.83 -5.60 15.57
CA GLY A 167 -4.30 -5.69 16.95
C GLY A 167 -3.36 -6.50 17.85
N SER A 168 -3.90 -7.48 18.56
CA SER A 168 -3.14 -8.34 19.48
C SER A 168 -2.38 -9.48 18.80
N SER A 169 -2.46 -9.62 17.47
CA SER A 169 -1.77 -10.66 16.70
C SER A 169 -0.26 -10.63 16.94
N GLN A 170 0.38 -11.78 17.12
CA GLN A 170 1.82 -11.90 17.40
C GLN A 170 2.56 -12.63 16.27
N LEU A 171 3.89 -12.57 16.31
CA LEU A 171 4.75 -13.42 15.48
C LEU A 171 4.50 -14.90 15.84
N GLY A 172 4.31 -15.72 14.81
CA GLY A 172 4.09 -17.15 14.96
C GLY A 172 5.40 -17.93 15.13
N LYS A 173 5.29 -19.18 15.61
CA LYS A 173 6.35 -20.18 15.53
C LYS A 173 6.10 -21.11 14.35
N THR A 174 7.16 -21.50 13.65
CA THR A 174 7.09 -22.40 12.51
C THR A 174 8.08 -23.54 12.66
N LYS A 175 8.04 -24.50 11.73
CA LYS A 175 9.05 -25.56 11.64
C LYS A 175 10.45 -25.02 11.43
N ASP A 176 10.59 -23.84 10.82
CA ASP A 176 11.86 -23.17 10.55
C ASP A 176 12.27 -22.20 11.67
N GLY A 177 11.58 -22.22 12.82
CA GLY A 177 11.78 -21.28 13.92
C GLY A 177 10.74 -20.15 13.97
N PRO A 178 10.96 -19.13 14.83
CA PRO A 178 10.09 -17.96 14.93
C PRO A 178 9.97 -17.21 13.60
N GLN A 179 8.80 -16.63 13.30
CA GLN A 179 8.67 -15.73 12.14
C GLN A 179 9.73 -14.62 12.21
N MET A 180 10.21 -14.21 11.04
CA MET A 180 11.27 -13.20 10.85
C MET A 180 12.66 -13.59 11.38
N SER A 181 12.85 -14.76 11.97
CA SER A 181 14.20 -15.28 12.23
C SER A 181 14.92 -15.67 10.92
N ASP A 182 16.25 -15.80 10.97
CA ASP A 182 17.05 -16.24 9.82
C ASP A 182 16.61 -17.61 9.30
N GLY A 183 16.39 -18.55 10.22
CA GLY A 183 15.90 -19.89 9.88
C GLY A 183 14.56 -19.82 9.16
N TRP A 184 13.65 -18.95 9.62
CA TRP A 184 12.37 -18.75 8.95
C TRP A 184 12.53 -18.14 7.57
N LEU A 185 13.26 -17.02 7.45
CA LEU A 185 13.45 -16.31 6.17
C LEU A 185 14.06 -17.21 5.09
N THR A 186 15.05 -18.02 5.48
CA THR A 186 15.80 -18.93 4.58
C THR A 186 15.13 -20.30 4.42
N GLY A 187 14.26 -20.71 5.34
CA GLY A 187 13.57 -22.00 5.31
C GLY A 187 14.47 -23.17 5.72
N VAL A 188 15.32 -23.00 6.73
CA VAL A 188 16.42 -23.92 7.09
C VAL A 188 16.00 -25.38 7.33
N ASN A 189 14.77 -25.64 7.80
CA ASN A 189 14.30 -26.99 8.12
C ASN A 189 13.34 -27.57 7.07
N THR A 190 12.75 -26.72 6.23
CA THR A 190 11.72 -27.12 5.26
C THR A 190 12.11 -26.91 3.82
N GLU A 191 13.27 -26.29 3.57
CA GLU A 191 13.77 -25.87 2.26
C GLU A 191 12.85 -24.87 1.54
N LYS A 192 11.93 -24.24 2.29
CA LYS A 192 10.98 -23.25 1.77
C LYS A 192 11.44 -21.84 2.08
N SER A 193 12.37 -21.33 1.29
CA SER A 193 12.85 -19.94 1.41
C SER A 193 11.69 -18.96 1.23
N ARG A 194 11.39 -18.15 2.27
CA ARG A 194 10.40 -17.08 2.16
C ARG A 194 10.93 -15.89 1.39
N ILE A 195 12.25 -15.64 1.43
CA ILE A 195 12.87 -14.62 0.58
C ILE A 195 12.66 -14.96 -0.89
N LEU A 196 12.97 -16.19 -1.32
CA LEU A 196 12.76 -16.62 -2.71
C LEU A 196 11.30 -16.51 -3.13
N LYS A 197 10.38 -16.89 -2.23
CA LYS A 197 8.95 -16.76 -2.48
C LYS A 197 8.51 -15.29 -2.59
N ALA A 198 9.05 -14.40 -1.77
CA ALA A 198 8.69 -12.98 -1.78
C ALA A 198 9.09 -12.27 -3.08
N VAL A 199 10.13 -12.78 -3.76
CA VAL A 199 10.59 -12.28 -5.06
C VAL A 199 10.09 -13.13 -6.24
N ASP A 200 8.97 -13.85 -6.05
CA ASP A 200 8.32 -14.67 -7.08
C ASP A 200 9.25 -15.67 -7.78
N GLY A 201 10.23 -16.22 -7.04
CA GLY A 201 11.17 -17.21 -7.56
C GLY A 201 12.37 -16.64 -8.30
N ASP A 202 12.61 -15.33 -8.28
CA ASP A 202 13.84 -14.74 -8.80
C ASP A 202 15.05 -15.13 -7.94
N ASN A 203 15.76 -16.17 -8.37
CA ASN A 203 16.93 -16.70 -7.68
C ASN A 203 18.06 -15.67 -7.54
N LYS A 204 18.26 -14.77 -8.51
CA LYS A 204 19.36 -13.78 -8.47
C LYS A 204 19.06 -12.71 -7.42
N LEU A 205 17.82 -12.22 -7.40
CA LEU A 205 17.40 -11.25 -6.41
C LEU A 205 17.35 -11.87 -5.00
N ALA A 206 16.85 -13.10 -4.87
CA ALA A 206 16.83 -13.83 -3.61
C ALA A 206 18.24 -14.04 -3.04
N ASP A 207 19.21 -14.41 -3.89
CA ASP A 207 20.62 -14.57 -3.50
C ASP A 207 21.23 -13.22 -3.07
N LYS A 208 20.94 -12.12 -3.79
CA LYS A 208 21.39 -10.77 -3.40
C LYS A 208 20.86 -10.36 -2.03
N ILE A 209 19.58 -10.63 -1.74
CA ILE A 209 18.96 -10.32 -0.45
C ILE A 209 19.52 -11.22 0.65
N THR A 210 19.70 -12.52 0.38
CA THR A 210 20.25 -13.48 1.36
C THR A 210 21.68 -13.10 1.73
N LYS A 211 22.53 -12.74 0.76
CA LYS A 211 23.88 -12.21 1.03
C LYS A 211 23.87 -10.89 1.79
N ALA A 212 22.86 -10.04 1.58
CA ALA A 212 22.71 -8.82 2.36
C ALA A 212 22.32 -9.16 3.81
N LEU A 213 21.46 -10.17 4.02
CA LEU A 213 21.05 -10.66 5.33
C LEU A 213 22.25 -11.18 6.13
N GLU A 214 23.10 -12.01 5.50
CA GLU A 214 24.33 -12.57 6.09
C GLU A 214 25.38 -11.50 6.44
N ARG A 215 25.29 -10.32 5.82
CA ARG A 215 26.22 -9.20 6.02
C ARG A 215 25.63 -8.10 6.92
N ASP A 216 24.53 -8.39 7.63
CA ASP A 216 23.81 -7.45 8.48
C ASP A 216 23.37 -6.17 7.75
N LYS A 217 23.03 -6.27 6.46
CA LYS A 217 22.53 -5.18 5.62
C LYS A 217 21.02 -5.23 5.40
N VAL A 218 20.30 -5.93 6.27
CA VAL A 218 18.84 -6.08 6.21
C VAL A 218 18.25 -5.73 7.57
N GLU A 219 17.30 -4.80 7.58
CA GLU A 219 16.46 -4.56 8.75
C GLU A 219 15.21 -5.44 8.68
N ARG A 220 14.87 -6.05 9.81
CA ARG A 220 13.67 -6.87 9.98
C ARG A 220 12.72 -6.08 10.85
N VAL A 221 11.52 -5.82 10.35
CA VAL A 221 10.57 -4.90 10.97
C VAL A 221 9.25 -5.61 11.23
N LEU A 222 8.70 -5.38 12.42
CA LEU A 222 7.35 -5.73 12.79
C LEU A 222 6.52 -4.46 12.80
N SER A 223 5.50 -4.41 11.95
CA SER A 223 4.54 -3.32 11.90
C SER A 223 3.25 -3.72 12.61
N LYS A 224 3.02 -3.12 13.79
CA LYS A 224 1.81 -3.30 14.60
C LYS A 224 0.78 -2.26 14.18
N VAL A 225 -0.33 -2.74 13.61
CA VAL A 225 -1.44 -1.90 13.15
C VAL A 225 -2.59 -2.01 14.14
N ASP A 226 -3.04 -0.88 14.66
CA ASP A 226 -4.19 -0.84 15.57
C ASP A 226 -5.53 -0.73 14.81
N SER A 227 -6.64 -0.73 15.56
CA SER A 227 -7.99 -0.63 14.98
C SER A 227 -8.30 0.70 14.29
N SER A 228 -7.52 1.75 14.55
CA SER A 228 -7.61 3.03 13.85
C SER A 228 -6.78 3.07 12.56
N GLY A 229 -5.92 2.08 12.35
CA GLY A 229 -4.98 2.02 11.24
C GLY A 229 -3.65 2.72 11.53
N LYS A 230 -3.40 3.15 12.78
CA LYS A 230 -2.10 3.69 13.17
C LYS A 230 -1.09 2.55 13.25
N VAL A 231 0.10 2.81 12.73
CA VAL A 231 1.21 1.85 12.69
C VAL A 231 2.26 2.22 13.72
N LYS A 232 2.75 1.22 14.45
CA LYS A 232 3.99 1.28 15.23
C LYS A 232 4.95 0.22 14.72
N THR A 233 6.20 0.59 14.52
CA THR A 233 7.25 -0.25 13.95
C THR A 233 8.23 -0.69 15.03
N PHE A 234 8.68 -1.94 14.94
CA PHE A 234 9.64 -2.51 15.87
C PHE A 234 10.71 -3.29 15.13
N LYS A 235 11.96 -3.18 15.58
CA LYS A 235 13.08 -3.94 15.04
C LYS A 235 13.04 -5.37 15.58
N ILE A 236 13.35 -6.32 14.70
CA ILE A 236 13.45 -7.75 15.01
C ILE A 236 14.90 -8.21 14.81
N ASP A 237 15.44 -8.98 15.76
CA ASP A 237 16.76 -9.59 15.63
C ASP A 237 16.75 -10.86 14.75
N ALA A 238 17.93 -11.41 14.48
CA ALA A 238 18.11 -12.64 13.68
C ALA A 238 17.43 -13.89 14.29
N LYS A 239 17.09 -13.87 15.58
CA LYS A 239 16.40 -14.95 16.29
C LYS A 239 14.88 -14.79 16.27
N GLY A 240 14.36 -13.70 15.70
CA GLY A 240 12.94 -13.39 15.65
C GLY A 240 12.41 -12.72 16.93
N ASN A 241 13.28 -12.13 17.75
CA ASN A 241 12.88 -11.37 18.94
C ASN A 241 12.73 -9.89 18.60
N ILE A 242 11.72 -9.25 19.19
CA ILE A 242 11.55 -7.80 19.11
C ILE A 242 12.57 -7.14 20.05
N VAL A 243 13.41 -6.24 19.51
CA VAL A 243 14.52 -5.63 20.26
C VAL A 243 14.34 -4.14 20.56
N GLY A 244 13.35 -3.48 19.96
CA GLY A 244 13.05 -2.07 20.24
C GLY A 244 12.13 -1.45 19.20
N GLU A 245 11.68 -0.22 19.44
CA GLU A 245 10.99 0.57 18.42
C GLU A 245 11.95 0.83 17.25
N TRP A 246 11.41 0.73 16.04
CA TRP A 246 12.08 1.17 14.82
C TRP A 246 11.45 2.51 14.41
N PRO A 247 12.20 3.41 13.73
CA PRO A 247 11.70 4.76 13.41
C PRO A 247 10.38 4.80 12.64
#